data_AF-A0A967BMW8-F1
#
_entry.id   AF-A0A967BMW8-F1
#
_cell.length_a   1.000
_cell.length_b   1.000
_cell.length_c   1.000
_cell.angle_alpha   90.00
_cell.angle_beta   90.00
_cell.angle_gamma   90.00
#
_symmetry.space_group_name_H-M   'P 1'
#
loop_
_entity.id
_entity.type
_entity.pdbx_description
1 polymer ?
#
loop_
_entity_poly.entity_id
_entity_poly.type
_entity_poly.pdbx_seq_one_letter_code
_entity_poly.pdbx_strand_id
1 'polypeptide(L)'
;MAEHLKLDFPVLNPEAENRDPNLQSMVVPTFEEGILEKPDSYIPEQYTIDKYYTNDQLGTDVLKNKYLAPGEAHPWELWQRVAKATASVEKTPQAKEHWEAQFFSILEDFRFVPGGRIMHGAGRDDIKST
;
A
#
# COMPACT_ATOMS: atom_id res chain seq x y z
N MET A 1 26.17 -15.98 7.22
CA MET A 1 25.51 -16.94 8.12
C MET A 1 24.71 -16.12 9.10
N ALA A 2 23.39 -16.16 9.04
CA ALA A 2 22.51 -15.42 9.95
C ALA A 2 21.98 -16.40 11.00
N GLU A 3 22.20 -16.09 12.27
CA GLU A 3 21.66 -16.87 13.39
C GLU A 3 20.36 -16.21 13.85
N HIS A 4 19.24 -16.92 13.72
CA HIS A 4 17.94 -16.51 14.23
C HIS A 4 17.83 -16.89 15.71
N LEU A 5 17.65 -15.89 16.58
CA LEU A 5 17.27 -16.10 17.97
C LEU A 5 15.80 -16.53 18.01
N LYS A 6 15.50 -17.71 18.57
CA LYS A 6 14.12 -18.16 18.82
C LYS A 6 13.71 -17.75 20.24
N LEU A 7 12.67 -16.94 20.35
CA LEU A 7 12.01 -16.62 21.62
C LEU A 7 10.86 -17.61 21.81
N ASP A 8 10.84 -18.29 22.96
CA ASP A 8 9.87 -19.34 23.28
C ASP A 8 8.83 -18.78 24.26
N PHE A 9 7.58 -18.61 23.79
CA PHE A 9 6.50 -18.04 24.59
C PHE A 9 5.55 -19.14 25.10
N PRO A 10 5.42 -19.32 26.43
CA PRO A 10 4.65 -20.42 27.04
C PRO A 10 3.16 -20.47 26.67
N VAL A 11 2.59 -19.35 26.22
CA VAL A 11 1.17 -19.24 25.85
C VAL A 11 0.85 -20.02 24.57
N LEU A 12 1.85 -20.27 23.72
CA LEU A 12 1.71 -20.95 22.43
C LEU A 12 2.04 -22.44 22.51
N ASN A 13 2.52 -22.94 23.65
CA ASN A 13 2.84 -24.35 23.81
C ASN A 13 1.59 -25.14 24.26
N PRO A 14 1.06 -26.07 23.44
CA PRO A 14 -0.12 -26.86 23.78
C PRO A 14 0.10 -27.80 24.97
N GLU A 15 1.35 -28.10 25.35
CA GLU A 15 1.71 -28.98 26.48
C GLU A 15 2.05 -28.24 27.78
N ALA A 16 1.81 -26.92 27.87
CA ALA A 16 2.11 -26.16 29.08
C ALA A 16 1.20 -26.58 30.26
N GLU A 17 1.81 -27.17 31.28
CA GLU A 17 1.18 -27.92 32.39
C GLU A 17 0.44 -27.05 33.44
N ASN A 18 0.36 -25.73 33.26
CA ASN A 18 -0.38 -24.84 34.18
C ASN A 18 -1.10 -23.74 33.40
N ARG A 19 -2.39 -23.95 33.10
CA ARG A 19 -3.28 -22.93 32.56
C ARG A 19 -4.12 -22.34 33.68
N ASP A 20 -3.84 -21.10 34.04
CA ASP A 20 -4.64 -20.34 35.00
C ASP A 20 -6.06 -20.08 34.45
N PRO A 21 -7.14 -20.52 35.12
CA PRO A 21 -8.49 -20.47 34.57
C PRO A 21 -9.07 -19.05 34.44
N ASN A 22 -8.47 -18.05 35.11
CA ASN A 22 -8.89 -16.64 35.01
C ASN A 22 -8.31 -15.89 33.80
N LEU A 23 -7.48 -16.53 32.97
CA LEU A 23 -6.99 -15.94 31.71
C LEU A 23 -7.90 -16.26 30.50
N GLN A 24 -8.98 -17.01 30.68
CA GLN A 24 -9.87 -17.48 29.61
C GLN A 24 -10.69 -16.38 28.92
N SER A 25 -10.79 -15.18 29.49
CA SER A 25 -11.63 -14.09 28.95
C SER A 25 -10.87 -12.86 28.46
N MET A 26 -9.54 -12.86 28.57
CA MET A 26 -8.76 -11.93 27.79
C MET A 26 -8.72 -12.51 26.39
N VAL A 27 -9.66 -12.09 25.55
CA VAL A 27 -9.49 -12.20 24.10
C VAL A 27 -8.27 -11.34 23.81
N VAL A 28 -7.09 -11.93 23.97
CA VAL A 28 -5.87 -11.40 23.40
C VAL A 28 -6.20 -11.37 21.91
N PRO A 29 -6.33 -10.18 21.29
CA PRO A 29 -6.32 -10.16 19.85
C PRO A 29 -4.98 -10.79 19.50
N THR A 30 -5.03 -12.00 18.96
CA THR A 30 -3.86 -12.66 18.41
C THR A 30 -3.42 -11.71 17.30
N PHE A 31 -2.52 -10.80 17.63
CA PHE A 31 -1.66 -10.18 16.66
C PHE A 31 -0.75 -11.33 16.23
N GLU A 32 -1.28 -12.19 15.36
CA GLU A 32 -0.42 -12.85 14.39
C GLU A 32 0.46 -11.75 13.82
N GLU A 33 1.76 -11.98 13.79
CA GLU A 33 2.79 -11.07 13.31
C GLU A 33 2.44 -10.62 11.89
N GLY A 34 1.56 -9.63 11.83
CA GLY A 34 0.87 -9.16 10.65
C GLY A 34 1.67 -8.02 10.09
N ILE A 35 2.84 -8.36 9.54
CA ILE A 35 3.10 -7.81 8.22
C ILE A 35 2.15 -8.58 7.32
N LEU A 36 0.90 -8.12 7.23
CA LEU A 36 0.16 -8.34 6.00
C LEU A 36 1.00 -7.61 4.97
N GLU A 37 1.92 -8.33 4.33
CA GLU A 37 2.35 -7.99 3.00
C GLU A 37 1.06 -7.97 2.20
N LYS A 38 0.48 -6.77 2.08
CA LYS A 38 -0.65 -6.55 1.19
C LYS A 38 -0.16 -7.11 -0.14
N PRO A 39 -0.89 -8.05 -0.77
CA PRO A 39 -0.47 -8.57 -2.06
C PRO A 39 -0.18 -7.37 -2.97
N ASP A 40 0.84 -7.47 -3.82
CA ASP A 40 1.27 -6.40 -4.73
C ASP A 40 0.11 -5.78 -5.56
N SER A 41 -1.07 -6.42 -5.56
CA SER A 41 -2.29 -6.05 -6.25
C SER A 41 -3.48 -5.69 -5.34
N TYR A 42 -3.28 -5.33 -4.07
CA TYR A 42 -4.40 -4.89 -3.22
C TYR A 42 -4.97 -3.54 -3.69
N ILE A 43 -6.22 -3.58 -4.16
CA ILE A 43 -7.01 -2.40 -4.53
C ILE A 43 -8.28 -2.39 -3.65
N PRO A 44 -8.51 -1.34 -2.84
CA PRO A 44 -9.77 -1.20 -2.12
C PRO A 44 -10.96 -1.08 -3.08
N GLU A 45 -12.08 -1.74 -2.76
CA GLU A 45 -13.27 -1.77 -3.63
C GLU A 45 -13.75 -0.36 -4.02
N GLN A 46 -13.68 0.61 -3.10
CA GLN A 46 -14.10 1.98 -3.37
C GLN A 46 -13.25 2.70 -4.42
N TYR A 47 -12.02 2.25 -4.64
CA TYR A 47 -11.09 2.83 -5.62
C TYR A 47 -10.98 2.00 -6.90
N THR A 48 -11.80 0.96 -7.04
CA THR A 48 -12.00 0.33 -8.36
C THR A 48 -12.64 1.35 -9.30
N ILE A 49 -12.26 1.29 -10.58
CA ILE A 49 -12.63 2.34 -11.55
C ILE A 49 -14.14 2.46 -11.72
N ASP A 50 -14.86 1.33 -11.69
CA ASP A 50 -16.32 1.27 -11.84
C ASP A 50 -17.06 1.87 -10.64
N LYS A 51 -16.49 1.76 -9.43
CA LYS A 51 -17.06 2.33 -8.21
C LYS A 51 -16.69 3.80 -8.06
N TYR A 52 -15.43 4.14 -8.28
CA TYR A 52 -14.92 5.49 -8.05
C TYR A 52 -15.52 6.51 -9.03
N TYR A 53 -15.61 6.17 -10.31
CA TYR A 53 -16.22 7.02 -11.35
C TYR A 53 -17.65 6.57 -11.69
N THR A 54 -18.46 6.28 -10.67
CA THR A 54 -19.86 5.88 -10.89
C THR A 54 -20.58 6.94 -11.74
N ASN A 55 -21.05 6.56 -12.93
CA ASN A 55 -21.70 7.45 -13.91
C ASN A 55 -20.81 8.58 -14.50
N ASP A 56 -19.49 8.53 -14.34
CA ASP A 56 -18.55 9.48 -14.94
C ASP A 56 -17.63 8.81 -15.98
N GLN A 57 -18.19 8.62 -17.18
CA GLN A 57 -17.45 8.05 -18.30
C GLN A 57 -16.28 8.95 -18.73
N LEU A 58 -16.47 10.27 -18.70
CA LEU A 58 -15.44 11.21 -19.12
C LEU A 58 -14.24 11.18 -18.17
N GLY A 59 -14.48 11.18 -16.86
CA GLY A 59 -13.43 11.05 -15.85
C GLY A 59 -12.68 9.73 -15.97
N THR A 60 -13.41 8.64 -16.20
CA THR A 60 -12.83 7.32 -16.49
C THR A 60 -11.91 7.35 -17.72
N ASP A 61 -12.37 7.93 -18.82
CA ASP A 61 -11.62 8.00 -20.07
C ASP A 61 -10.39 8.91 -19.94
N VAL A 62 -10.51 10.04 -19.23
CA VAL A 62 -9.39 10.93 -18.96
C VAL A 62 -8.34 10.21 -18.12
N LEU A 63 -8.75 9.54 -17.04
CA LEU A 63 -7.83 8.77 -16.20
C LEU A 63 -7.07 7.71 -17.01
N LYS A 64 -7.82 6.85 -17.72
CA LYS A 64 -7.26 5.75 -18.52
C LYS A 64 -6.33 6.25 -19.63
N ASN A 65 -6.74 7.25 -20.38
CA ASN A 65 -6.01 7.69 -21.57
C ASN A 65 -4.87 8.65 -21.26
N LYS A 66 -4.94 9.40 -20.16
CA LYS A 66 -3.95 10.45 -19.85
C LYS A 66 -3.00 10.11 -18.72
N TYR A 67 -3.37 9.25 -17.77
CA TYR A 67 -2.59 9.12 -16.53
C TYR A 67 -2.20 7.69 -16.16
N LEU A 68 -3.01 6.68 -16.49
CA LEU A 68 -2.64 5.29 -16.21
C LEU A 68 -1.46 4.83 -17.05
N ALA A 69 -0.55 4.10 -16.41
CA ALA A 69 0.57 3.42 -17.04
C ALA A 69 0.13 2.08 -17.65
N PRO A 70 0.91 1.49 -18.56
CA PRO A 70 0.67 0.12 -19.00
C PRO A 70 0.65 -0.85 -17.80
N GLY A 71 -0.46 -1.57 -17.62
CA GLY A 71 -0.67 -2.47 -16.49
C GLY A 71 -1.46 -1.89 -15.32
N GLU A 72 -1.76 -0.58 -15.32
CA GLU A 72 -2.64 0.05 -14.33
C GLU A 72 -4.08 0.11 -14.85
N ALA A 73 -5.04 -0.18 -13.98
CA ALA A 73 -6.47 -0.14 -14.27
C ALA A 73 -7.25 0.81 -13.36
N HIS A 74 -6.70 1.16 -12.19
CA HIS A 74 -7.41 1.87 -11.14
C HIS A 74 -6.67 3.11 -10.63
N PRO A 75 -7.38 4.16 -10.15
CA PRO A 75 -6.75 5.34 -9.58
C PRO A 75 -5.82 5.02 -8.39
N TRP A 76 -6.12 3.97 -7.63
CA TRP A 76 -5.28 3.49 -6.53
C TRP A 76 -3.84 3.21 -6.97
N GLU A 77 -3.67 2.49 -8.08
CA GLU A 77 -2.35 2.09 -8.60
C GLU A 77 -1.57 3.30 -9.09
N LEU A 78 -2.25 4.27 -9.72
CA LEU A 78 -1.67 5.56 -10.09
C LEU A 78 -1.10 6.29 -8.86
N TRP A 79 -1.87 6.39 -7.78
CA TRP A 79 -1.42 7.07 -6.57
C TRP A 79 -0.24 6.34 -5.93
N GLN A 80 -0.26 4.99 -5.89
CA GLN A 80 0.86 4.18 -5.40
C GLN A 80 2.13 4.43 -6.21
N ARG A 81 2.05 4.38 -7.55
CA ARG A 81 3.20 4.64 -8.42
C ARG A 81 3.78 6.02 -8.19
N VAL A 82 2.94 7.07 -8.18
CA VAL A 82 3.42 8.45 -8.02
C VAL A 82 4.03 8.64 -6.64
N ALA A 83 3.43 8.09 -5.58
CA ALA A 83 3.96 8.15 -4.21
C ALA A 83 5.34 7.48 -4.11
N LYS A 84 5.45 6.24 -4.58
CA LYS A 84 6.68 5.45 -4.59
C LYS A 84 7.79 6.12 -5.40
N ALA A 85 7.46 6.64 -6.58
CA ALA A 85 8.40 7.37 -7.43
C ALA A 85 8.91 8.64 -6.75
N THR A 86 8.03 9.40 -6.11
CA THR A 86 8.40 10.63 -5.41
C THR A 86 9.27 10.36 -4.19
N ALA A 87 8.97 9.30 -3.44
CA ALA A 87 9.77 8.89 -2.27
C ALA A 87 11.12 8.26 -2.65
N SER A 88 11.30 7.79 -3.89
CA SER A 88 12.49 7.03 -4.31
C SER A 88 13.82 7.78 -4.17
N VAL A 89 13.78 9.12 -4.15
CA VAL A 89 14.94 10.01 -4.01
C VAL A 89 15.53 10.01 -2.59
N GLU A 90 14.79 9.51 -1.61
CA GLU A 90 15.22 9.46 -0.23
C GLU A 90 16.40 8.51 -0.02
N LYS A 91 17.27 8.81 0.95
CA LYS A 91 18.55 8.11 1.09
C LYS A 91 18.42 6.75 1.76
N THR A 92 17.56 6.64 2.77
CA THR A 92 17.42 5.43 3.59
C THR A 92 16.13 4.70 3.24
N PRO A 93 16.09 3.35 3.33
CA PRO A 93 14.85 2.59 3.11
C PRO A 93 13.70 3.06 4.01
N GLN A 94 14.00 3.34 5.27
CA GLN A 94 13.02 3.84 6.25
C GLN A 94 12.44 5.21 5.84
N ALA A 95 13.27 6.10 5.31
CA ALA A 95 12.80 7.40 4.82
C ALA A 95 11.94 7.23 3.56
N LYS A 96 12.31 6.32 2.64
CA LYS A 96 11.50 5.99 1.46
C LYS A 96 10.11 5.50 1.86
N GLU A 97 10.03 4.52 2.76
CA GLU A 97 8.76 3.98 3.25
C GLU A 97 7.92 5.04 3.97
N HIS A 98 8.55 5.84 4.83
CA HIS A 98 7.88 6.92 5.53
C HIS A 98 7.28 7.94 4.54
N TRP A 99 8.09 8.44 3.62
CA TRP A 99 7.65 9.44 2.66
C TRP A 99 6.68 8.89 1.62
N GLU A 100 6.81 7.63 1.20
CA GLU A 100 5.84 6.97 0.34
C GLU A 100 4.46 6.96 0.98
N ALA A 101 4.35 6.59 2.25
CA ALA A 101 3.09 6.63 2.98
C ALA A 101 2.52 8.06 3.08
N GLN A 102 3.37 9.05 3.35
CA GLN A 102 2.94 10.46 3.42
C GLN A 102 2.46 10.97 2.07
N PHE A 103 3.19 10.70 0.98
CA PHE A 103 2.78 11.11 -0.37
C PHE A 103 1.51 10.41 -0.81
N PHE A 104 1.38 9.12 -0.51
CA PHE A 104 0.16 8.38 -0.78
C PHE A 104 -1.04 9.02 -0.07
N SER A 105 -0.90 9.38 1.21
CA SER A 105 -1.99 9.98 2.00
C SER A 105 -2.56 11.28 1.40
N ILE A 106 -1.73 12.07 0.70
CA ILE A 106 -2.17 13.31 0.06
C ILE A 106 -2.64 13.09 -1.39
N LEU A 107 -2.20 12.03 -2.06
CA LEU A 107 -2.62 11.70 -3.42
C LEU A 107 -3.94 10.92 -3.44
N GLU A 108 -4.17 10.13 -2.39
CA GLU A 108 -5.39 9.35 -2.19
C GLU A 108 -6.62 10.24 -2.37
N ASP A 109 -7.59 9.74 -3.14
CA ASP A 109 -8.85 10.43 -3.43
C ASP A 109 -8.66 11.79 -4.11
N PHE A 110 -7.54 11.97 -4.83
CA PHE A 110 -7.16 13.23 -5.47
C PHE A 110 -7.21 14.45 -4.52
N ARG A 111 -6.97 14.26 -3.22
CA ARG A 111 -6.85 15.35 -2.23
C ARG A 111 -5.81 16.39 -2.63
N PHE A 112 -4.76 15.94 -3.31
CA PHE A 112 -3.78 16.75 -4.01
C PHE A 112 -3.59 16.23 -5.44
N VAL A 113 -3.57 17.15 -6.41
CA VAL A 113 -3.38 16.83 -7.83
C VAL A 113 -2.06 17.43 -8.33
N PRO A 114 -1.01 16.61 -8.50
CA PRO A 114 0.23 17.05 -9.11
C PRO A 114 0.03 17.55 -10.54
N GLY A 115 0.97 18.36 -11.04
CA GLY A 115 0.96 18.78 -12.44
C GLY A 115 0.94 17.59 -13.41
N GLY A 116 0.30 17.75 -14.57
CA GLY A 116 0.02 16.63 -15.48
C GLY A 116 1.24 15.81 -15.91
N ARG A 117 2.41 16.43 -16.03
CA ARG A 117 3.68 15.73 -16.35
C ARG A 117 4.12 14.76 -15.24
N ILE A 118 3.88 15.13 -13.98
CA ILE A 118 4.22 14.29 -12.82
C ILE A 118 3.25 13.11 -12.72
N MET A 119 1.94 13.36 -12.79
CA MET A 119 0.95 12.27 -12.75
C MET A 119 1.14 11.26 -13.89
N HIS A 120 1.39 11.77 -15.11
CA HIS A 120 1.62 10.91 -16.27
C HIS A 120 2.96 10.17 -16.22
N GLY A 121 4.03 10.82 -15.74
CA GLY A 121 5.41 10.35 -15.93
C GLY A 121 6.13 9.77 -14.71
N ALA A 122 5.70 10.09 -13.48
CA ALA A 122 6.41 9.62 -12.30
C ALA A 122 6.41 8.10 -12.21
N GLY A 123 7.58 7.48 -12.00
CA GLY A 123 7.72 6.03 -11.88
C GLY A 123 7.61 5.26 -13.20
N ARG A 124 7.75 5.94 -14.34
CA ARG A 124 7.69 5.35 -15.67
C ARG A 124 8.97 5.58 -16.46
N ASP A 125 9.62 4.49 -16.85
CA ASP A 125 10.84 4.50 -17.68
C ASP A 125 10.54 4.42 -19.18
N ASP A 126 9.30 4.07 -19.56
CA ASP A 126 8.85 3.91 -20.94
C ASP A 126 8.59 5.25 -21.66
N ILE A 127 8.47 6.35 -20.89
CA ILE A 127 8.20 7.68 -21.44
C ILE A 127 9.50 8.48 -21.48
N LYS A 128 10.10 8.59 -22.67
CA LYS A 128 11.22 9.51 -22.87
C LYS A 128 10.71 10.94 -22.98
N SER A 129 11.11 11.80 -22.05
CA SER A 129 11.03 13.25 -22.28
C SER A 129 11.95 13.57 -23.45
N THR A 130 11.36 13.93 -24.59
CA THR A 130 12.11 14.47 -25.74
C THR A 130 12.51 15.92 -25.46
#